data_AF-A0A7C6XXJ7-F1
#
_entry.id   AF-A0A7C6XXJ7-F1
#
_cell.length_a   1.000
_cell.length_b   1.000
_cell.length_c   1.000
_cell.angle_alpha   90.00
_cell.angle_beta   90.00
_cell.angle_gamma   90.00
#
_symmetry.space_group_name_H-M   'P 1'
#
loop_
_entity.id
_entity.type
_entity.pdbx_description
1 polymer ?
#
loop_
_entity_poly.entity_id
_entity_poly.type
_entity_poly.pdbx_seq_one_letter_code
_entity_poly.pdbx_strand_id
1 'polypeptide(L)'
;MSLLYPRDYQSSFPPLGTMEALEEHLRLSPIIRELLYVRDMPPKQPLLYYATTDPAVIAYRQAILSDLMQNEVLLSVLDEMYYDLMAVEDIYTSRSITGSAESNLYKVKEILLLISCVDRLSDCFSTLKKPLASQGLSTMANNLMEFADSPEYQTLKKNCEAFEKEVSGIRSITLGANLNAKMQVEEVGIVSVNDQPYHSGNLTARLFRMDFNNRDFLTLEPLAPLSQGKDANNLHQSVVTVLNKLFSKFSSSFAKAIRSLTMANIDKLPLFSELRFYLGAVRLIKKLRDAGLPMCAPRVARDKATVISDLYNPSLFLSGKADGQSIVKNDIRFDAETGLYILTGPNNGGKT
;
A
#
# COMPACT_ATOMS: atom_id res chain seq x y z
N MET A 1 -12.94 1.96 12.31
CA MET A 1 -12.31 1.03 13.26
C MET A 1 -10.83 1.36 13.32
N SER A 2 -10.22 1.34 14.50
CA SER A 2 -8.79 1.61 14.70
C SER A 2 -8.11 0.38 15.30
N LEU A 3 -6.88 0.11 14.87
CA LEU A 3 -5.95 -0.79 15.52
C LEU A 3 -5.12 -0.09 16.59
N LEU A 4 -5.09 1.24 16.64
CA LEU A 4 -4.42 1.96 17.73
C LEU A 4 -5.30 2.15 18.95
N TYR A 5 -6.61 2.15 18.79
CA TYR A 5 -7.53 2.46 19.88
C TYR A 5 -8.69 1.45 19.97
N PRO A 6 -9.13 1.08 21.19
CA PRO A 6 -10.37 0.36 21.41
C PRO A 6 -11.58 1.10 20.80
N ARG A 7 -12.70 0.39 20.63
CA ARG A 7 -13.96 1.03 20.20
C ARG A 7 -14.36 2.13 21.19
N ASP A 8 -14.91 3.21 20.63
CA ASP A 8 -15.42 4.39 21.35
C ASP A 8 -14.37 5.18 22.16
N TYR A 9 -13.09 4.90 21.94
CA TYR A 9 -12.01 5.66 22.56
C TYR A 9 -11.90 7.07 21.96
N GLN A 10 -11.98 8.09 22.81
CA GLN A 10 -11.71 9.47 22.42
C GLN A 10 -10.24 9.81 22.68
N SER A 11 -9.45 9.85 21.62
CA SER A 11 -8.05 10.27 21.70
C SER A 11 -7.95 11.78 21.88
N SER A 12 -7.14 12.24 22.84
CA SER A 12 -6.66 13.61 22.90
C SER A 12 -5.15 13.61 22.63
N PHE A 13 -4.70 14.52 21.76
CA PHE A 13 -3.28 14.62 21.40
C PHE A 13 -2.73 15.97 21.87
N PRO A 14 -1.56 16.00 22.52
CA PRO A 14 -0.80 17.24 22.69
C PRO A 14 -0.46 17.90 21.34
N PRO A 15 -0.12 19.20 21.31
CA PRO A 15 0.29 19.88 20.08
C PRO A 15 1.53 19.23 19.43
N LEU A 16 1.49 19.02 18.10
CA LEU A 16 2.55 18.38 17.31
C LEU A 16 3.96 18.96 17.55
N GLY A 17 4.10 20.28 17.60
CA GLY A 17 5.42 20.93 17.77
C GLY A 17 6.08 20.63 19.13
N THR A 18 5.31 20.32 20.17
CA THR A 18 5.85 19.93 21.48
C THR A 18 6.41 18.51 21.46
N MET A 19 5.85 17.64 20.62
CA MET A 19 6.29 16.25 20.50
C MET A 19 7.64 16.14 19.81
N GLU A 20 7.81 16.78 18.64
CA GLU A 20 9.05 16.70 17.86
C GLU A 20 10.27 17.19 18.66
N ALA A 21 10.13 18.31 19.38
CA ALA A 21 11.19 18.82 20.24
C ALA A 21 11.56 17.84 21.37
N LEU A 22 10.57 17.15 21.96
CA LEU A 22 10.82 16.18 23.02
C LEU A 22 11.53 14.93 22.48
N GLU A 23 11.22 14.49 21.26
CA GLU A 23 11.90 13.36 20.60
C GLU A 23 13.37 13.63 20.34
N GLU A 24 13.69 14.86 19.94
CA GLU A 24 15.07 15.31 19.75
C GLU A 24 15.83 15.32 21.08
N HIS A 25 15.22 15.87 22.13
CA HIS A 25 15.80 15.89 23.48
C HIS A 25 16.05 14.48 24.04
N LEU A 26 15.11 13.56 23.80
CA LEU A 26 15.23 12.15 24.20
C LEU A 26 16.11 11.32 23.24
N ARG A 27 16.64 11.93 22.18
CA ARG A 27 17.50 11.28 21.16
C ARG A 27 16.89 10.00 20.60
N LEU A 28 15.59 10.06 20.29
CA LEU A 28 14.81 8.89 19.83
C LEU A 28 15.01 8.59 18.34
N SER A 29 15.81 9.37 17.61
CA SER A 29 16.01 9.23 16.16
C SER A 29 16.37 7.81 15.71
N PRO A 30 17.27 7.06 16.38
CA PRO A 30 17.57 5.68 15.98
C PRO A 30 16.36 4.75 16.10
N ILE A 31 15.55 4.92 17.15
CA ILE A 31 14.33 4.14 17.38
C ILE A 31 13.26 4.52 16.35
N ILE A 32 13.05 5.82 16.12
CA ILE A 32 12.11 6.34 15.13
C ILE A 32 12.45 5.80 13.74
N ARG A 33 13.74 5.74 13.38
CA ARG A 33 14.18 5.21 12.09
C ARG A 33 13.79 3.74 11.92
N GLU A 34 14.04 2.90 12.90
CA GLU A 34 13.70 1.47 12.79
C GLU A 34 12.20 1.20 12.86
N LEU A 35 11.50 1.92 13.75
CA LEU A 35 10.09 1.69 14.04
C LEU A 35 9.21 2.32 12.96
N LEU A 36 9.47 3.56 12.57
CA LEU A 36 8.53 4.33 11.78
C LEU A 36 8.95 4.56 10.33
N TYR A 37 10.23 4.51 9.96
CA TYR A 37 10.63 4.74 8.56
C TYR A 37 10.29 3.55 7.66
N VAL A 38 10.10 3.87 6.37
CA VAL A 38 9.92 2.88 5.31
C VAL A 38 10.70 3.35 4.08
N ARG A 39 11.63 2.54 3.57
CA ARG A 39 12.44 2.89 2.37
C ARG A 39 12.98 4.32 2.45
N ASP A 40 13.46 4.70 3.63
CA ASP A 40 13.94 6.03 3.99
C ASP A 40 12.91 7.18 3.96
N MET A 41 11.62 6.90 3.73
CA MET A 41 10.54 7.87 3.86
C MET A 41 10.22 8.14 5.34
N PRO A 42 10.18 9.42 5.77
CA PRO A 42 9.87 9.78 7.13
C PRO A 42 8.42 9.43 7.48
N PRO A 43 8.10 9.30 8.78
CA PRO A 43 6.72 9.05 9.19
C PRO A 43 5.83 10.28 9.00
N LYS A 44 4.52 10.02 8.81
CA LYS A 44 3.50 11.07 8.77
C LYS A 44 3.20 11.68 10.14
N GLN A 45 3.53 10.96 11.23
CA GLN A 45 3.31 11.37 12.60
C GLN A 45 4.56 11.08 13.44
N PRO A 46 4.94 11.94 14.40
CA PRO A 46 6.04 11.68 15.33
C PRO A 46 5.75 10.43 16.19
N LEU A 47 6.77 9.80 16.78
CA LEU A 47 6.61 8.63 17.67
C LEU A 47 5.73 8.94 18.89
N LEU A 48 5.84 10.13 19.47
CA LEU A 48 5.06 10.56 20.62
C LEU A 48 3.58 10.77 20.29
N TYR A 49 3.20 10.86 19.01
CA TYR A 49 1.80 10.75 18.60
C TYR A 49 1.18 9.43 19.07
N TYR A 50 1.99 8.36 19.12
CA TYR A 50 1.56 7.03 19.58
C TYR A 50 1.76 6.83 21.08
N ALA A 51 2.34 7.79 21.82
CA ALA A 51 2.54 7.64 23.26
C ALA A 51 1.21 7.66 24.01
N THR A 52 1.07 6.79 25.01
CA THR A 52 -0.11 6.74 25.88
C THR A 52 0.25 6.19 27.24
N THR A 53 -0.41 6.70 28.28
CA THR A 53 -0.36 6.17 29.66
C THR A 53 -1.65 5.44 30.03
N ASP A 54 -2.60 5.31 29.09
CA ASP A 54 -3.89 4.68 29.33
C ASP A 54 -3.74 3.14 29.36
N PRO A 55 -4.01 2.48 30.50
CA PRO A 55 -3.88 1.03 30.62
C PRO A 55 -4.71 0.25 29.61
N ALA A 56 -5.91 0.73 29.25
CA ALA A 56 -6.79 0.04 28.31
C ALA A 56 -6.23 0.09 26.89
N VAL A 57 -5.69 1.25 26.47
CA VAL A 57 -5.03 1.39 25.17
C VAL A 57 -3.76 0.55 25.12
N ILE A 58 -2.93 0.59 26.18
CA ILE A 58 -1.69 -0.21 26.25
C ILE A 58 -2.02 -1.70 26.10
N ALA A 59 -2.97 -2.23 26.87
CA ALA A 59 -3.38 -3.63 26.80
C ALA A 59 -3.92 -4.01 25.42
N TYR A 60 -4.74 -3.15 24.81
CA TYR A 60 -5.28 -3.37 23.47
C TYR A 60 -4.18 -3.50 22.41
N ARG A 61 -3.21 -2.57 22.41
CA ARG A 61 -2.09 -2.59 21.46
C ARG A 61 -1.13 -3.75 21.71
N GLN A 62 -0.89 -4.10 22.97
CA GLN A 62 -0.06 -5.27 23.33
C GLN A 62 -0.67 -6.58 22.84
N ALA A 63 -2.00 -6.73 22.91
CA ALA A 63 -2.68 -7.92 22.38
C ALA A 63 -2.48 -8.05 20.86
N ILE A 64 -2.66 -6.95 20.10
CA ILE A 64 -2.44 -6.92 18.65
C ILE A 64 -0.98 -7.29 18.32
N LEU A 65 -0.02 -6.66 19.02
CA LEU A 65 1.40 -6.92 18.81
C LEU A 65 1.77 -8.38 19.12
N SER A 66 1.18 -8.95 20.18
CA SER A 66 1.38 -10.35 20.54
C SER A 66 0.88 -11.30 19.46
N ASP A 67 -0.32 -11.07 18.93
CA ASP A 67 -0.87 -11.87 17.81
C ASP A 67 0.05 -11.80 16.58
N LEU A 68 0.50 -10.61 16.19
CA LEU A 68 1.41 -10.44 15.05
C LEU A 68 2.73 -11.18 15.28
N MET A 69 3.35 -11.04 16.45
CA MET A 69 4.60 -11.72 16.80
C MET A 69 4.49 -13.25 16.79
N GLN A 70 3.29 -13.81 16.99
CA GLN A 70 3.04 -15.25 17.01
C GLN A 70 2.62 -15.82 15.64
N ASN A 71 2.31 -14.97 14.66
CA ASN A 71 1.80 -15.37 13.35
C ASN A 71 2.72 -14.85 12.23
N GLU A 72 3.80 -15.59 11.95
CA GLU A 72 4.79 -15.21 10.93
C GLU A 72 4.21 -15.14 9.51
N VAL A 73 3.23 -15.99 9.18
CA VAL A 73 2.54 -15.96 7.88
C VAL A 73 1.77 -14.66 7.70
N LEU A 74 1.01 -14.24 8.72
CA LEU A 74 0.27 -12.96 8.69
C LEU A 74 1.24 -11.77 8.56
N LEU A 75 2.37 -11.82 9.26
CA LEU A 75 3.41 -10.80 9.12
C LEU A 75 3.96 -10.71 7.70
N SER A 76 4.29 -11.85 7.07
CA SER A 76 4.79 -11.88 5.69
C SER A 76 3.79 -11.28 4.71
N VAL A 77 2.51 -11.67 4.82
CA VAL A 77 1.44 -11.15 3.95
C VAL A 77 1.28 -9.64 4.12
N LEU A 78 1.31 -9.13 5.35
CA LEU A 78 1.21 -7.71 5.64
C LEU A 78 2.42 -6.91 5.13
N ASP A 79 3.64 -7.44 5.25
CA ASP A 79 4.86 -6.81 4.71
C ASP A 79 4.85 -6.78 3.18
N GLU A 80 4.46 -7.87 2.51
CA GLU A 80 4.33 -7.94 1.05
C GLU A 80 3.31 -6.95 0.50
N MET A 81 2.12 -6.90 1.12
CA MET A 81 1.08 -5.94 0.77
C MET A 81 1.52 -4.49 0.92
N TYR A 82 2.31 -4.21 1.95
CA TYR A 82 2.83 -2.88 2.16
C TYR A 82 3.70 -2.44 0.96
N TYR A 83 4.53 -3.33 0.42
CA TYR A 83 5.33 -3.04 -0.78
C TYR A 83 4.48 -2.81 -2.02
N ASP A 84 3.45 -3.63 -2.21
CA ASP A 84 2.51 -3.51 -3.32
C ASP A 84 1.83 -2.13 -3.30
N LEU A 85 1.32 -1.70 -2.14
CA LEU A 85 0.62 -0.42 -2.01
C LEU A 85 1.53 0.79 -2.23
N MET A 86 2.79 0.73 -1.79
CA MET A 86 3.76 1.78 -2.08
C MET A 86 4.02 1.92 -3.58
N ALA A 87 4.04 0.81 -4.33
CA ALA A 87 4.21 0.87 -5.79
C ALA A 87 3.07 1.62 -6.47
N VAL A 88 1.86 1.63 -5.89
CA VAL A 88 0.73 2.43 -6.40
C VAL A 88 0.92 3.92 -6.15
N GLU A 89 1.37 4.30 -4.95
CA GLU A 89 1.59 5.72 -4.59
C GLU A 89 2.66 6.37 -5.52
N ASP A 90 3.71 5.62 -5.88
CA ASP A 90 4.73 6.05 -6.85
C ASP A 90 4.18 6.24 -8.28
N ILE A 91 3.23 5.39 -8.70
CA ILE A 91 2.57 5.51 -10.00
C ILE A 91 1.69 6.78 -10.06
N TYR A 92 1.07 7.16 -8.95
CA TYR A 92 0.23 8.36 -8.87
C TYR A 92 1.01 9.67 -8.93
N THR A 93 2.10 9.75 -8.17
CA THR A 93 2.93 10.97 -8.08
C THR A 93 3.67 11.27 -9.39
N SER A 94 4.00 10.25 -10.18
CA SER A 94 4.76 10.41 -11.42
C SER A 94 3.95 10.87 -12.64
N ARG A 95 2.60 10.84 -12.60
CA ARG A 95 1.75 11.06 -13.79
C ARG A 95 0.48 11.86 -13.49
N SER A 96 0.61 13.18 -13.32
CA SER A 96 -0.50 14.13 -13.25
C SER A 96 -1.15 14.39 -14.62
N ILE A 97 -1.64 13.36 -15.32
CA ILE A 97 -2.45 13.53 -16.53
C ILE A 97 -3.87 13.09 -16.20
N THR A 98 -4.66 14.03 -15.71
CA THR A 98 -6.08 13.82 -15.41
C THR A 98 -6.88 13.69 -16.71
N GLY A 99 -7.65 12.61 -16.85
CA GLY A 99 -8.70 12.48 -17.88
C GLY A 99 -8.36 11.73 -19.18
N SER A 100 -7.19 11.10 -19.31
CA SER A 100 -6.85 10.22 -20.45
C SER A 100 -7.31 8.76 -20.22
N ALA A 101 -7.40 7.95 -21.28
CA ALA A 101 -7.63 6.49 -21.15
C ALA A 101 -6.54 5.84 -20.30
N GLU A 102 -5.29 6.28 -20.46
CA GLU A 102 -4.17 5.83 -19.64
C GLU A 102 -4.46 6.02 -18.15
N SER A 103 -5.00 7.17 -17.75
CA SER A 103 -5.42 7.45 -16.37
C SER A 103 -6.48 6.46 -15.85
N ASN A 104 -7.43 6.06 -16.69
CA ASN A 104 -8.44 5.07 -16.32
C ASN A 104 -7.85 3.66 -16.19
N LEU A 105 -6.88 3.29 -17.03
CA LEU A 105 -6.16 2.01 -16.91
C LEU A 105 -5.36 1.92 -15.61
N TYR A 106 -4.71 3.02 -15.21
CA TYR A 106 -3.99 3.05 -13.93
C TYR A 106 -4.93 2.87 -12.74
N LYS A 107 -6.10 3.51 -12.75
CA LYS A 107 -7.11 3.31 -11.70
C LYS A 107 -7.57 1.86 -11.61
N VAL A 108 -7.79 1.19 -12.75
CA VAL A 108 -8.18 -0.22 -12.74
C VAL A 108 -7.07 -1.10 -12.15
N LYS A 109 -5.81 -0.85 -12.52
CA LYS A 109 -4.66 -1.56 -11.93
C LYS A 109 -4.53 -1.36 -10.43
N GLU A 110 -4.74 -0.13 -9.94
CA GLU A 110 -4.78 0.15 -8.50
C GLU A 110 -5.86 -0.68 -7.79
N ILE A 111 -7.06 -0.73 -8.36
CA ILE A 111 -8.16 -1.48 -7.75
C ILE A 111 -7.89 -2.97 -7.76
N LEU A 112 -7.30 -3.51 -8.83
CA LEU A 112 -6.87 -4.91 -8.89
C LEU A 112 -5.83 -5.24 -7.82
N LEU A 113 -4.91 -4.31 -7.56
CA LEU A 113 -3.96 -4.49 -6.46
C LEU A 113 -4.66 -4.48 -5.10
N LEU A 114 -5.59 -3.55 -4.88
CA LEU A 114 -6.40 -3.51 -3.65
C LEU A 114 -7.23 -4.79 -3.48
N ILE A 115 -7.81 -5.31 -4.56
CA ILE A 115 -8.51 -6.61 -4.57
C ILE A 115 -7.54 -7.71 -4.13
N SER A 116 -6.36 -7.80 -4.76
CA SER A 116 -5.35 -8.79 -4.40
C SER A 116 -4.92 -8.70 -2.93
N CYS A 117 -4.79 -7.49 -2.40
CA CYS A 117 -4.51 -7.23 -0.99
C CYS A 117 -5.61 -7.78 -0.07
N VAL A 118 -6.87 -7.51 -0.40
CA VAL A 118 -8.04 -8.00 0.38
C VAL A 118 -8.14 -9.52 0.30
N ASP A 119 -8.00 -10.11 -0.89
CA ASP A 119 -8.03 -11.56 -1.09
C ASP A 119 -6.94 -12.26 -0.26
N ARG A 120 -5.68 -11.82 -0.38
CA ARG A 120 -4.55 -12.43 0.35
C ARG A 120 -4.71 -12.35 1.87
N LEU A 121 -5.23 -11.23 2.39
CA LEU A 121 -5.52 -11.14 3.82
C LEU A 121 -6.70 -12.01 4.24
N SER A 122 -7.77 -12.03 3.46
CA SER A 122 -8.94 -12.87 3.73
C SER A 122 -8.54 -14.36 3.76
N ASP A 123 -7.78 -14.80 2.77
CA ASP A 123 -7.20 -16.15 2.70
C ASP A 123 -6.25 -16.42 3.88
N CYS A 124 -5.42 -15.44 4.24
CA CYS A 124 -4.53 -15.58 5.39
C CYS A 124 -5.32 -15.72 6.70
N PHE A 125 -6.37 -14.92 6.91
CA PHE A 125 -7.19 -14.96 8.12
C PHE A 125 -7.99 -16.26 8.22
N SER A 126 -8.56 -16.74 7.11
CA SER A 126 -9.34 -17.98 7.07
C SER A 126 -8.49 -19.24 7.32
N THR A 127 -7.19 -19.17 7.05
CA THR A 127 -6.25 -20.30 7.20
C THR A 127 -5.41 -20.26 8.49
N LEU A 128 -5.68 -19.30 9.39
CA LEU A 128 -4.97 -19.22 10.67
C LEU A 128 -5.18 -20.48 11.50
N LYS A 129 -4.08 -21.15 11.86
CA LYS A 129 -4.10 -22.35 12.71
C LYS A 129 -4.51 -22.07 14.16
N LYS A 130 -4.30 -20.83 14.62
CA LYS A 130 -4.62 -20.37 15.97
C LYS A 130 -5.54 -19.16 15.87
N PRO A 131 -6.59 -19.09 16.70
CA PRO A 131 -7.43 -17.90 16.75
C PRO A 131 -6.61 -16.70 17.25
N LEU A 132 -6.94 -15.53 16.72
CA LEU A 132 -6.39 -14.26 17.19
C LEU A 132 -6.94 -13.95 18.58
N ALA A 133 -6.07 -13.58 19.52
CA ALA A 133 -6.49 -13.23 20.87
C ALA A 133 -6.90 -11.75 20.98
N SER A 134 -6.36 -10.90 20.10
CA SER A 134 -6.63 -9.47 20.11
C SER A 134 -7.99 -9.15 19.51
N GLN A 135 -8.75 -8.32 20.23
CA GLN A 135 -10.02 -7.81 19.73
C GLN A 135 -9.84 -7.01 18.42
N GLY A 136 -8.74 -6.26 18.31
CA GLY A 136 -8.43 -5.44 17.14
C GLY A 136 -8.23 -6.28 15.87
N LEU A 137 -7.30 -7.23 15.87
CA LEU A 137 -7.10 -8.04 14.66
C LEU A 137 -8.27 -8.97 14.39
N SER A 138 -8.91 -9.53 15.42
CA SER A 138 -10.09 -10.39 15.22
C SER A 138 -11.24 -9.64 14.56
N THR A 139 -11.51 -8.40 14.99
CA THR A 139 -12.56 -7.57 14.38
C THR A 139 -12.18 -7.17 12.96
N MET A 140 -10.89 -6.89 12.70
CA MET A 140 -10.40 -6.57 11.36
C MET A 140 -10.57 -7.76 10.43
N ALA A 141 -10.16 -8.95 10.88
CA ALA A 141 -10.29 -10.20 10.15
C ALA A 141 -11.76 -10.48 9.77
N ASN A 142 -12.67 -10.40 10.74
CA ASN A 142 -14.10 -10.64 10.49
C ASN A 142 -14.68 -9.64 9.49
N ASN A 143 -14.43 -8.34 9.69
CA ASN A 143 -14.92 -7.31 8.77
C ASN A 143 -14.35 -7.48 7.35
N LEU A 144 -13.09 -7.91 7.24
CA LEU A 144 -12.43 -8.08 5.95
C LEU A 144 -12.96 -9.32 5.23
N MET A 145 -13.12 -10.43 5.93
CA MET A 145 -13.71 -11.66 5.37
C MET A 145 -15.17 -11.42 4.95
N GLU A 146 -15.98 -10.75 5.79
CA GLU A 146 -17.35 -10.36 5.44
C GLU A 146 -17.40 -9.44 4.21
N PHE A 147 -16.47 -8.48 4.13
CA PHE A 147 -16.35 -7.61 2.96
C PHE A 147 -15.93 -8.38 1.71
N ALA A 148 -14.95 -9.28 1.82
CA ALA A 148 -14.50 -10.12 0.72
C ALA A 148 -15.61 -11.06 0.21
N ASP A 149 -16.47 -11.56 1.10
CA ASP A 149 -17.58 -12.44 0.73
C ASP A 149 -18.81 -11.67 0.19
N SER A 150 -18.82 -10.34 0.25
CA SER A 150 -19.96 -9.53 -0.18
C SER A 150 -20.22 -9.63 -1.69
N PRO A 151 -21.50 -9.71 -2.13
CA PRO A 151 -21.86 -9.71 -3.56
C PRO A 151 -21.31 -8.50 -4.32
N GLU A 152 -21.24 -7.34 -3.66
CA GLU A 152 -20.70 -6.10 -4.21
C GLU A 152 -19.21 -6.24 -4.52
N TYR A 153 -18.42 -6.78 -3.59
CA TYR A 153 -16.99 -7.01 -3.78
C TYR A 153 -16.73 -8.06 -4.87
N GLN A 154 -17.46 -9.17 -4.86
CA GLN A 154 -17.31 -10.22 -5.87
C GLN A 154 -17.66 -9.73 -7.29
N THR A 155 -18.72 -8.91 -7.41
CA THR A 155 -19.10 -8.29 -8.68
C THR A 155 -18.04 -7.32 -9.18
N LEU A 156 -17.50 -6.49 -8.29
CA LEU A 156 -16.41 -5.59 -8.60
C LEU A 156 -15.18 -6.36 -9.10
N LYS A 157 -14.73 -7.38 -8.36
CA LYS A 157 -13.56 -8.19 -8.69
C LYS A 157 -13.66 -8.75 -10.09
N LYS A 158 -14.77 -9.42 -10.39
CA LYS A 158 -15.06 -9.98 -11.72
C LYS A 158 -15.04 -8.91 -12.82
N ASN A 159 -15.59 -7.74 -12.57
CA ASN A 159 -15.61 -6.64 -13.54
C ASN A 159 -14.21 -6.05 -13.79
N CYS A 160 -13.38 -5.91 -12.73
CA CYS A 160 -12.00 -5.43 -12.85
C CYS A 160 -11.16 -6.40 -13.68
N GLU A 161 -11.23 -7.70 -13.37
CA GLU A 161 -10.49 -8.76 -14.06
C GLU A 161 -10.90 -8.87 -15.53
N ALA A 162 -12.21 -8.79 -15.82
CA ALA A 162 -12.70 -8.79 -17.20
C ALA A 162 -12.17 -7.60 -18.00
N PHE A 163 -12.17 -6.41 -17.39
CA PHE A 163 -11.63 -5.21 -18.02
C PHE A 163 -10.13 -5.29 -18.26
N GLU A 164 -9.35 -5.73 -17.26
CA GLU A 164 -7.90 -5.88 -17.45
C GLU A 164 -7.58 -6.87 -18.56
N LYS A 165 -8.30 -7.99 -18.64
CA LYS A 165 -8.14 -8.96 -19.72
C LYS A 165 -8.46 -8.35 -21.09
N GLU A 166 -9.55 -7.58 -21.19
CA GLU A 166 -9.96 -6.93 -22.43
C GLU A 166 -8.96 -5.87 -22.90
N VAL A 167 -8.41 -5.08 -21.97
CA VAL A 167 -7.47 -3.99 -22.34
C VAL A 167 -6.04 -4.49 -22.52
N SER A 168 -5.51 -5.33 -21.62
CA SER A 168 -4.12 -5.78 -21.67
C SER A 168 -3.78 -6.59 -22.93
N GLY A 169 -4.81 -7.23 -23.50
CA GLY A 169 -4.74 -7.98 -24.75
C GLY A 169 -4.65 -7.10 -26.00
N ILE A 170 -4.98 -5.81 -25.93
CA ILE A 170 -5.05 -4.96 -27.12
C ILE A 170 -3.66 -4.82 -27.76
N ARG A 171 -3.57 -5.16 -29.06
CA ARG A 171 -2.37 -5.01 -29.88
C ARG A 171 -2.60 -4.18 -31.13
N SER A 172 -3.85 -4.07 -31.61
CA SER A 172 -4.18 -3.21 -32.74
C SER A 172 -5.64 -2.75 -32.74
N ILE A 173 -5.95 -1.80 -33.61
CA ILE A 173 -7.31 -1.35 -33.93
C ILE A 173 -7.52 -1.42 -35.44
N THR A 174 -8.76 -1.69 -35.84
CA THR A 174 -9.18 -1.64 -37.24
C THR A 174 -9.92 -0.33 -37.48
N LEU A 175 -9.44 0.46 -38.45
CA LEU A 175 -10.08 1.70 -38.85
C LEU A 175 -10.92 1.48 -40.11
N GLY A 176 -12.16 1.95 -40.08
CA GLY A 176 -13.04 2.05 -41.23
C GLY A 176 -13.13 3.50 -41.69
N ALA A 177 -13.20 3.72 -43.00
CA ALA A 177 -13.36 5.05 -43.59
C ALA A 177 -14.47 5.04 -44.63
N ASN A 178 -15.41 5.98 -44.53
CA ASN A 178 -16.44 6.22 -45.54
C ASN A 178 -15.89 7.15 -46.63
N LEU A 179 -16.17 6.83 -47.89
CA LEU A 179 -15.78 7.63 -49.04
C LEU A 179 -17.02 8.17 -49.76
N ASN A 180 -16.97 9.41 -50.22
CA ASN A 180 -18.01 9.97 -51.09
C ASN A 180 -17.80 9.57 -52.56
N ALA A 181 -18.73 9.97 -53.43
CA ALA A 181 -18.68 9.68 -54.86
C ALA A 181 -17.42 10.23 -55.58
N LYS A 182 -16.67 11.15 -54.95
CA LYS A 182 -15.39 11.70 -55.44
C LYS A 182 -14.17 11.03 -54.80
N MET A 183 -14.35 9.90 -54.10
CA MET A 183 -13.29 9.17 -53.38
C MET A 183 -12.63 9.99 -52.24
N GLN A 184 -13.32 10.98 -51.70
CA GLN A 184 -12.85 11.75 -50.55
C GLN A 184 -13.36 11.11 -49.26
N VAL A 185 -12.52 11.09 -48.22
CA VAL A 185 -12.89 10.57 -46.90
C VAL A 185 -13.89 11.51 -46.23
N GLU A 186 -15.07 11.00 -45.91
CA GLU A 186 -16.12 11.73 -45.17
C GLU A 186 -16.08 11.45 -43.66
N GLU A 187 -15.81 10.20 -43.28
CA GLU A 187 -15.83 9.76 -41.89
C GLU A 187 -14.78 8.67 -41.67
N VAL A 188 -14.10 8.68 -40.52
CA VAL A 188 -13.20 7.62 -40.06
C VAL A 188 -13.60 7.20 -38.66
N GLY A 189 -13.72 5.89 -38.42
CA GLY A 189 -14.09 5.33 -37.13
C GLY A 189 -13.29 4.07 -36.79
N ILE A 190 -13.25 3.74 -35.50
CA ILE A 190 -12.74 2.44 -35.04
C ILE A 190 -13.85 1.40 -35.25
N VAL A 191 -13.54 0.35 -36.01
CA VAL A 191 -14.45 -0.76 -36.32
C VAL A 191 -14.28 -1.90 -35.31
N SER A 192 -13.03 -2.23 -34.97
CA SER A 192 -12.71 -3.25 -33.96
C SER A 192 -11.40 -2.94 -33.22
N VAL A 193 -11.27 -3.58 -32.07
CA VAL A 193 -10.06 -3.63 -31.25
C VAL A 193 -9.62 -5.08 -31.21
N ASN A 194 -8.33 -5.34 -31.41
CA ASN A 194 -7.83 -6.68 -31.69
C ASN A 194 -6.63 -7.04 -30.81
N ASP A 195 -6.48 -8.34 -30.55
CA ASP A 195 -5.40 -8.92 -29.74
C ASP A 195 -4.16 -9.29 -30.55
N GLN A 196 -4.22 -9.19 -31.87
CA GLN A 196 -3.08 -9.37 -32.77
C GLN A 196 -2.64 -8.05 -33.42
N PRO A 197 -1.33 -7.86 -33.65
CA PRO A 197 -0.83 -6.71 -34.41
C PRO A 197 -1.17 -6.87 -35.89
N TYR A 198 -1.47 -5.75 -36.55
CA TYR A 198 -1.51 -5.71 -38.01
C TYR A 198 -0.10 -5.80 -38.58
N HIS A 199 0.08 -6.58 -39.64
CA HIS A 199 1.36 -6.73 -40.32
C HIS A 199 1.26 -6.32 -41.79
N SER A 200 2.24 -5.54 -42.23
CA SER A 200 2.48 -5.25 -43.63
C SER A 200 3.23 -6.44 -44.24
N GLY A 201 2.53 -7.40 -44.84
CA GLY A 201 3.15 -8.59 -45.43
C GLY A 201 4.23 -8.25 -46.48
N ASN A 202 5.09 -9.23 -46.82
CA ASN A 202 6.11 -9.07 -47.87
C ASN A 202 5.47 -8.77 -49.23
N LEU A 203 6.18 -8.05 -50.13
CA LEU A 203 5.70 -7.63 -51.47
C LEU A 203 5.06 -8.78 -52.27
N THR A 204 5.61 -9.99 -52.18
CA THR A 204 5.07 -11.21 -52.80
C THR A 204 3.72 -11.62 -52.22
N ALA A 205 3.47 -11.45 -50.92
CA ALA A 205 2.17 -11.72 -50.32
C ALA A 205 1.10 -10.68 -50.72
N ARG A 206 1.51 -9.46 -51.11
CA ARG A 206 0.62 -8.38 -51.56
C ARG A 206 0.24 -8.49 -53.04
N LEU A 207 1.19 -8.87 -53.92
CA LEU A 207 0.98 -8.94 -55.37
C LEU A 207 0.07 -10.10 -55.81
N PHE A 208 0.03 -11.20 -55.06
CA PHE A 208 -0.70 -12.41 -55.44
C PHE A 208 -2.10 -12.56 -54.82
N ARG A 209 -2.61 -11.56 -54.08
CA ARG A 209 -3.89 -11.65 -53.38
C ARG A 209 -4.86 -10.55 -53.82
N MET A 210 -5.80 -10.90 -54.71
CA MET A 210 -6.92 -10.04 -55.16
C MET A 210 -8.26 -10.36 -54.48
N ASP A 211 -8.28 -11.25 -53.49
CA ASP A 211 -9.47 -11.53 -52.69
C ASP A 211 -9.52 -10.58 -51.48
N PHE A 212 -10.49 -9.68 -51.48
CA PHE A 212 -10.67 -8.67 -50.43
C PHE A 212 -11.39 -9.20 -49.18
N ASN A 213 -11.93 -10.43 -49.23
CA ASN A 213 -12.96 -10.90 -48.31
C ASN A 213 -12.46 -11.74 -47.12
N ASN A 214 -11.18 -12.10 -47.05
CA ASN A 214 -10.65 -12.86 -45.91
C ASN A 214 -9.30 -12.30 -45.45
N ARG A 215 -9.26 -11.69 -44.26
CA ARG A 215 -8.12 -10.89 -43.80
C ARG A 215 -7.77 -11.18 -42.33
N ASP A 216 -6.87 -12.13 -42.12
CA ASP A 216 -6.15 -12.24 -40.85
C ASP A 216 -5.10 -11.12 -40.78
N PHE A 217 -5.44 -10.01 -40.10
CA PHE A 217 -4.52 -8.95 -39.65
C PHE A 217 -3.46 -8.43 -40.64
N LEU A 218 -3.70 -8.55 -41.95
CA LEU A 218 -2.77 -8.14 -43.00
C LEU A 218 -3.23 -6.81 -43.60
N THR A 219 -2.35 -5.80 -43.58
CA THR A 219 -2.64 -4.50 -44.21
C THR A 219 -2.45 -4.61 -45.72
N LEU A 220 -3.43 -4.12 -46.49
CA LEU A 220 -3.35 -4.09 -47.96
C LEU A 220 -2.24 -3.14 -48.43
N GLU A 221 -2.24 -1.93 -47.89
CA GLU A 221 -1.18 -0.96 -48.07
C GLU A 221 -1.11 -0.09 -46.81
N PRO A 222 0.06 0.08 -46.18
CA PRO A 222 0.20 0.99 -45.06
C PRO A 222 -0.03 2.42 -45.52
N LEU A 223 -0.79 3.18 -44.74
CA LEU A 223 -0.68 4.64 -44.79
C LEU A 223 0.80 4.97 -44.52
N ALA A 224 1.39 5.89 -45.30
CA ALA A 224 2.82 6.24 -45.26
C ALA A 224 3.39 6.30 -43.83
N PRO A 225 4.70 6.03 -43.62
CA PRO A 225 5.26 5.90 -42.27
C PRO A 225 4.86 7.08 -41.39
N LEU A 226 4.04 6.81 -40.36
CA LEU A 226 3.55 7.82 -39.40
C LEU A 226 4.65 8.34 -38.48
N SER A 227 5.92 8.13 -38.82
CA SER A 227 7.04 8.37 -37.93
C SER A 227 7.40 9.85 -37.77
N GLN A 228 7.11 10.75 -38.72
CA GLN A 228 7.35 12.20 -38.55
C GLN A 228 6.42 13.06 -39.42
N GLY A 229 5.55 13.88 -38.80
CA GLY A 229 4.70 14.87 -39.49
C GLY A 229 3.51 15.38 -38.65
N LYS A 230 2.97 16.56 -38.99
CA LYS A 230 1.79 17.16 -38.30
C LYS A 230 0.53 16.27 -38.42
N ASP A 231 0.36 15.60 -39.56
CA ASP A 231 -0.81 14.74 -39.82
C ASP A 231 -0.78 13.44 -39.01
N ALA A 232 0.41 12.90 -38.72
CA ALA A 232 0.57 11.73 -37.85
C ALA A 232 0.18 12.04 -36.40
N ASN A 233 0.55 13.23 -35.90
CA ASN A 233 0.13 13.69 -34.58
C ASN A 233 -1.40 13.89 -34.50
N ASN A 234 -2.01 14.43 -35.55
CA ASN A 234 -3.47 14.63 -35.60
C ASN A 234 -4.24 13.30 -35.62
N LEU A 235 -3.76 12.31 -36.38
CA LEU A 235 -4.34 10.96 -36.38
C LEU A 235 -4.16 10.30 -35.01
N HIS A 236 -2.97 10.37 -34.42
CA HIS A 236 -2.71 9.84 -33.08
C HIS A 236 -3.66 10.44 -32.04
N GLN A 237 -3.81 11.77 -32.00
CA GLN A 237 -4.73 12.44 -31.08
C GLN A 237 -6.20 12.05 -31.31
N SER A 238 -6.61 11.88 -32.58
CA SER A 238 -7.97 11.45 -32.92
C SER A 238 -8.25 10.02 -32.47
N VAL A 239 -7.31 9.10 -32.72
CA VAL A 239 -7.37 7.70 -32.25
C VAL A 239 -7.41 7.65 -30.73
N VAL A 240 -6.51 8.36 -30.05
CA VAL A 240 -6.49 8.45 -28.58
C VAL A 240 -7.82 9.02 -28.06
N THR A 241 -8.39 10.03 -28.70
CA THR A 241 -9.69 10.60 -28.30
C THR A 241 -10.84 9.61 -28.44
N VAL A 242 -10.89 8.83 -29.52
CA VAL A 242 -11.93 7.80 -29.73
C VAL A 242 -11.73 6.65 -28.76
N LEU A 243 -10.50 6.19 -28.54
CA LEU A 243 -10.17 5.19 -27.52
C LEU A 243 -10.57 5.69 -26.12
N ASN A 244 -10.27 6.94 -25.77
CA ASN A 244 -10.72 7.55 -24.51
C ASN A 244 -12.25 7.53 -24.38
N LYS A 245 -13.00 7.77 -25.46
CA LYS A 245 -14.48 7.70 -25.47
C LYS A 245 -15.02 6.27 -25.34
N LEU A 246 -14.35 5.29 -25.97
CA LEU A 246 -14.72 3.87 -25.85
C LEU A 246 -14.46 3.39 -24.42
N PHE A 247 -13.26 3.65 -23.89
CA PHE A 247 -12.89 3.28 -22.53
C PHE A 247 -13.66 4.08 -21.48
N SER A 248 -14.09 5.33 -21.74
CA SER A 248 -14.86 6.11 -20.76
C SER A 248 -16.28 5.61 -20.54
N LYS A 249 -16.90 4.97 -21.55
CA LYS A 249 -18.19 4.29 -21.38
C LYS A 249 -18.07 3.11 -20.42
N PHE A 250 -17.02 2.30 -20.57
CA PHE A 250 -16.67 1.24 -19.63
C PHE A 250 -16.27 1.79 -18.25
N SER A 251 -15.50 2.89 -18.24
CA SER A 251 -15.07 3.56 -17.01
C SER A 251 -16.21 4.20 -16.25
N SER A 252 -17.39 4.45 -16.84
CA SER A 252 -18.52 5.08 -16.14
C SER A 252 -19.27 4.10 -15.23
N SER A 253 -19.50 2.87 -15.71
CA SER A 253 -19.98 1.73 -14.91
C SER A 253 -18.97 1.40 -13.81
N PHE A 254 -17.69 1.40 -14.18
CA PHE A 254 -16.58 1.18 -13.27
C PHE A 254 -16.43 2.30 -12.25
N ALA A 255 -16.47 3.57 -12.64
CA ALA A 255 -16.33 4.73 -11.75
C ALA A 255 -17.44 4.81 -10.71
N LYS A 256 -18.60 4.20 -10.96
CA LYS A 256 -19.66 4.04 -9.96
C LYS A 256 -19.32 2.97 -8.93
N ALA A 257 -18.76 1.83 -9.37
CA ALA A 257 -18.25 0.78 -8.48
C ALA A 257 -17.00 1.23 -7.70
N ILE A 258 -16.09 1.97 -8.34
CA ILE A 258 -14.97 2.66 -7.69
C ILE A 258 -15.49 3.63 -6.66
N ARG A 259 -16.42 4.53 -7.01
CA ARG A 259 -16.98 5.50 -6.05
C ARG A 259 -17.64 4.82 -4.87
N SER A 260 -18.27 3.68 -5.08
CA SER A 260 -18.79 2.82 -4.02
C SER A 260 -17.69 2.28 -3.10
N LEU A 261 -16.48 1.97 -3.59
CA LEU A 261 -15.32 1.59 -2.75
C LEU A 261 -14.63 2.80 -2.12
N THR A 262 -14.39 3.85 -2.91
CA THR A 262 -13.61 5.01 -2.49
C THR A 262 -14.35 5.85 -1.47
N MET A 263 -15.65 6.08 -1.65
CA MET A 263 -16.45 6.85 -0.70
C MET A 263 -17.00 6.05 0.48
N ALA A 264 -17.03 4.70 0.41
CA ALA A 264 -17.53 3.89 1.51
C ALA A 264 -16.42 3.21 2.35
N ASN A 265 -15.22 2.96 1.81
CA ASN A 265 -14.21 2.15 2.51
C ASN A 265 -12.73 2.53 2.31
N ILE A 266 -12.30 3.20 1.23
CA ILE A 266 -10.87 3.55 1.04
C ILE A 266 -10.44 4.74 1.91
N ASP A 267 -11.37 5.59 2.35
CA ASP A 267 -11.13 6.56 3.44
C ASP A 267 -10.78 5.89 4.80
N LYS A 268 -10.70 4.54 4.86
CA LYS A 268 -10.10 3.75 5.95
C LYS A 268 -8.59 3.48 5.77
N LEU A 269 -7.92 4.13 4.79
CA LEU A 269 -6.47 4.35 4.71
C LEU A 269 -5.72 4.58 6.05
N PRO A 270 -6.30 5.17 7.12
CA PRO A 270 -5.73 5.12 8.47
C PRO A 270 -5.27 3.72 8.91
N LEU A 271 -5.99 2.65 8.58
CA LEU A 271 -5.62 1.28 8.97
C LEU A 271 -4.21 0.89 8.49
N PHE A 272 -3.79 1.33 7.30
CA PHE A 272 -2.44 1.06 6.80
C PHE A 272 -1.37 1.80 7.58
N SER A 273 -1.62 3.07 7.94
CA SER A 273 -0.70 3.82 8.79
C SER A 273 -0.59 3.22 10.20
N GLU A 274 -1.68 2.69 10.73
CA GLU A 274 -1.70 2.00 12.02
C GLU A 274 -1.01 0.62 11.95
N LEU A 275 -1.21 -0.14 10.87
CA LEU A 275 -0.49 -1.39 10.60
C LEU A 275 1.01 -1.14 10.48
N ARG A 276 1.43 -0.07 9.81
CA ARG A 276 2.85 0.33 9.70
C ARG A 276 3.49 0.50 11.08
N PHE A 277 2.79 1.11 12.04
CA PHE A 277 3.29 1.24 13.41
C PHE A 277 3.55 -0.14 14.04
N TYR A 278 2.63 -1.09 13.87
CA TYR A 278 2.80 -2.45 14.40
C TYR A 278 3.89 -3.26 13.70
N LEU A 279 3.96 -3.24 12.37
CA LEU A 279 5.00 -3.92 11.59
C LEU A 279 6.39 -3.38 11.95
N GLY A 280 6.49 -2.06 12.10
CA GLY A 280 7.67 -1.38 12.61
C GLY A 280 8.10 -1.83 14.01
N ALA A 281 7.13 -1.93 14.94
CA ALA A 281 7.39 -2.43 16.28
C ALA A 281 7.86 -3.90 16.28
N VAL A 282 7.23 -4.76 15.47
CA VAL A 282 7.65 -6.17 15.29
C VAL A 282 9.08 -6.25 14.78
N ARG A 283 9.41 -5.49 13.73
CA ARG A 283 10.76 -5.43 13.15
C ARG A 283 11.79 -4.97 14.18
N LEU A 284 11.50 -3.92 14.92
CA LEU A 284 12.37 -3.43 16.00
C LEU A 284 12.59 -4.50 17.07
N ILE A 285 11.53 -5.15 17.54
CA ILE A 285 11.62 -6.20 18.56
C ILE A 285 12.47 -7.38 18.07
N LYS A 286 12.23 -7.87 16.85
CA LYS A 286 13.03 -8.95 16.25
C LYS A 286 14.50 -8.54 16.14
N LYS A 287 14.78 -7.36 15.59
CA LYS A 287 16.14 -6.82 15.44
C LYS A 287 16.90 -6.73 16.76
N LEU A 288 16.25 -6.28 17.84
CA LEU A 288 16.87 -6.22 19.17
C LEU A 288 17.12 -7.63 19.75
N ARG A 289 16.16 -8.55 19.61
CA ARG A 289 16.30 -9.93 20.07
C ARG A 289 17.42 -10.67 19.34
N ASP A 290 17.52 -10.50 18.03
CA ASP A 290 18.58 -11.11 17.19
C ASP A 290 19.97 -10.60 17.59
N ALA A 291 20.06 -9.40 18.17
CA ALA A 291 21.28 -8.83 18.74
C ALA A 291 21.59 -9.29 20.18
N GLY A 292 20.77 -10.20 20.74
CA GLY A 292 20.90 -10.70 22.12
C GLY A 292 20.36 -9.75 23.20
N LEU A 293 19.64 -8.69 22.80
CA LEU A 293 19.05 -7.74 23.74
C LEU A 293 17.67 -8.23 24.22
N PRO A 294 17.42 -8.27 25.55
CA PRO A 294 16.17 -8.78 26.08
C PRO A 294 15.00 -7.83 25.75
N MET A 295 13.85 -8.40 25.39
CA MET A 295 12.62 -7.66 25.09
C MET A 295 11.42 -8.39 25.67
N CYS A 296 10.57 -7.66 26.42
CA CYS A 296 9.35 -8.18 27.02
C CYS A 296 8.15 -7.28 26.75
N ALA A 297 6.94 -7.83 26.90
CA ALA A 297 5.73 -7.03 26.97
C ALA A 297 5.60 -6.49 28.42
N PRO A 298 5.58 -5.16 28.63
CA PRO A 298 5.51 -4.61 29.98
C PRO A 298 4.15 -4.87 30.62
N ARG A 299 4.11 -5.08 31.93
CA ARG A 299 2.85 -5.17 32.70
C ARG A 299 2.47 -3.78 33.20
N VAL A 300 1.23 -3.38 32.97
CA VAL A 300 0.72 -2.10 33.49
C VAL A 300 0.42 -2.26 34.98
N ALA A 301 1.13 -1.50 35.81
CA ALA A 301 0.91 -1.48 37.26
C ALA A 301 -0.43 -0.80 37.59
N ARG A 302 -1.11 -1.26 38.66
CA ARG A 302 -2.29 -0.60 39.21
C ARG A 302 -1.92 0.60 40.08
N ASP A 303 -0.79 0.48 40.78
CA ASP A 303 -0.24 1.50 41.66
C ASP A 303 0.86 2.28 40.96
N LYS A 304 1.25 3.42 41.53
CA LYS A 304 2.34 4.27 41.03
C LYS A 304 3.71 3.62 41.29
N ALA A 305 4.04 2.61 40.50
CA ALA A 305 5.29 1.86 40.57
C ALA A 305 5.86 1.58 39.18
N THR A 306 7.18 1.66 39.05
CA THR A 306 7.95 1.32 37.87
C THR A 306 9.07 0.37 38.27
N VAL A 307 9.02 -0.86 37.79
CA VAL A 307 10.08 -1.85 38.00
C VAL A 307 10.54 -2.35 36.64
N ILE A 308 11.82 -2.16 36.35
CA ILE A 308 12.44 -2.58 35.11
C ILE A 308 13.72 -3.32 35.46
N SER A 309 13.75 -4.60 35.11
CA SER A 309 14.97 -5.40 35.16
C SER A 309 15.67 -5.38 33.81
N ASP A 310 16.99 -5.46 33.82
CA ASP A 310 17.81 -5.47 32.61
C ASP A 310 17.53 -4.26 31.69
N LEU A 311 17.33 -3.06 32.23
CA LEU A 311 17.13 -1.84 31.43
C LEU A 311 18.42 -1.50 30.67
N TYR A 312 18.26 -1.20 29.38
CA TYR A 312 19.32 -0.69 28.53
C TYR A 312 18.77 0.39 27.58
N ASN A 313 19.67 1.19 27.01
CA ASN A 313 19.32 2.14 25.96
C ASN A 313 19.44 1.48 24.58
N PRO A 314 18.34 1.14 23.89
CA PRO A 314 18.39 0.48 22.58
C PRO A 314 19.08 1.35 21.52
N SER A 315 19.09 2.68 21.68
CA SER A 315 19.75 3.59 20.74
C SER A 315 21.25 3.36 20.65
N LEU A 316 21.91 2.79 21.67
CA LEU A 316 23.35 2.46 21.60
C LEU A 316 23.64 1.44 20.49
N PHE A 317 22.80 0.40 20.40
CA PHE A 317 22.89 -0.60 19.35
C PHE A 317 22.38 -0.06 18.01
N LEU A 318 21.22 0.58 17.99
CA LEU A 318 20.61 1.06 16.74
C LEU A 318 21.42 2.15 16.04
N SER A 319 22.21 2.94 16.78
CA SER A 319 23.12 3.94 16.22
C SER A 319 24.51 3.39 15.86
N GLY A 320 24.75 2.08 16.06
CA GLY A 320 26.05 1.45 15.79
C GLY A 320 27.16 1.84 16.76
N LYS A 321 26.82 2.42 17.93
CA LYS A 321 27.81 2.83 18.94
C LYS A 321 28.30 1.67 19.80
N ALA A 322 27.52 0.59 19.90
CA ALA A 322 27.85 -0.60 20.66
C ALA A 322 27.22 -1.83 20.02
N ASP A 323 27.90 -2.97 20.12
CA ASP A 323 27.32 -4.26 19.78
C ASP A 323 26.29 -4.65 20.84
N GLY A 324 25.19 -5.32 20.45
CA GLY A 324 24.11 -5.67 21.37
C GLY A 324 24.57 -6.43 22.62
N GLN A 325 25.54 -7.35 22.46
CA GLN A 325 26.11 -8.13 23.55
C GLN A 325 27.00 -7.32 24.52
N SER A 326 27.50 -6.15 24.08
CA SER A 326 28.40 -5.30 24.87
C SER A 326 27.66 -4.30 25.77
N ILE A 327 26.34 -4.14 25.57
CA ILE A 327 25.55 -3.16 26.31
C ILE A 327 25.27 -3.67 27.72
N VAL A 328 25.79 -2.94 28.71
CA VAL A 328 25.54 -3.18 30.12
C VAL A 328 24.10 -2.80 30.46
N LYS A 329 23.43 -3.68 31.21
CA LYS A 329 22.04 -3.54 31.61
C LYS A 329 21.98 -3.20 33.10
N ASN A 330 20.97 -2.43 33.49
CA ASN A 330 20.82 -1.95 34.86
C ASN A 330 19.38 -2.14 35.33
N ASP A 331 19.18 -2.41 36.61
CA ASP A 331 17.84 -2.50 37.17
C ASP A 331 17.40 -1.14 37.70
N ILE A 332 16.12 -0.82 37.52
CA ILE A 332 15.49 0.39 38.05
C ILE A 332 14.21 0.02 38.79
N ARG A 333 14.05 0.56 40.00
CA ARG A 333 12.85 0.41 40.81
C ARG A 333 12.42 1.75 41.41
N PHE A 334 11.26 2.23 41.00
CA PHE A 334 10.54 3.34 41.62
C PHE A 334 9.24 2.82 42.21
N ASP A 335 9.05 2.97 43.52
CA ASP A 335 7.83 2.57 44.22
C ASP A 335 7.64 3.44 45.48
N ALA A 336 6.72 3.04 46.37
CA ALA A 336 6.45 3.76 47.60
C ALA A 336 7.66 3.87 48.55
N GLU A 337 8.62 2.93 48.46
CA GLU A 337 9.82 2.89 49.30
C GLU A 337 10.99 3.62 48.63
N THR A 338 11.04 3.62 47.29
CA THR A 338 12.15 4.17 46.50
C THR A 338 11.64 5.25 45.55
N GLY A 339 11.50 6.48 46.04
CA GLY A 339 10.99 7.61 45.25
C GLY A 339 12.04 8.45 44.51
N LEU A 340 13.33 8.36 44.89
CA LEU A 340 14.40 9.22 44.40
C LEU A 340 15.72 8.46 44.23
N TYR A 341 16.38 8.62 43.08
CA TYR A 341 17.76 8.18 42.86
C TYR A 341 18.70 9.38 42.78
N ILE A 342 19.84 9.29 43.46
CA ILE A 342 20.93 10.28 43.35
C ILE A 342 22.07 9.61 42.59
N LEU A 343 22.20 9.91 41.29
CA LEU A 343 23.29 9.40 40.45
C LEU A 343 24.50 10.32 40.53
N THR A 344 25.63 9.80 41.01
CA THR A 344 26.91 10.52 41.08
C THR A 344 28.00 9.77 40.31
N GLY A 345 29.11 10.44 39.98
CA GLY A 345 30.27 9.83 39.32
C GLY A 345 30.77 10.60 38.10
N PRO A 346 31.90 10.18 37.49
CA PRO A 346 32.53 10.89 36.37
C PRO A 346 31.65 10.94 35.12
N ASN A 347 31.79 11.97 34.30
CA ASN A 347 30.92 12.23 33.13
C ASN A 347 30.92 11.12 32.06
N ASN A 348 31.99 10.31 32.00
CA ASN A 348 32.13 9.22 31.03
C ASN A 348 31.48 7.90 31.46
N GLY A 349 30.81 7.84 32.62
CA GLY A 349 30.23 6.61 33.18
C GLY A 349 28.87 6.19 32.60
N GLY A 350 28.40 6.78 31.50
CA GLY A 350 27.09 6.42 30.91
C GLY A 350 25.88 6.86 31.74
N LYS A 351 26.03 7.93 32.56
CA LYS A 351 24.94 8.47 33.39
C LYS A 351 23.85 9.20 32.60
N THR A 352 24.16 9.63 31.37
CA THR A 352 23.27 10.31 30.42
C THR A 352 22.85 9.30 29.37
#